data_AF-A0AAI8VQ48-F1
#
_entry.id   AF-A0AAI8VQ48-F1
#
_cell.length_a   1.000
_cell.length_b   1.000
_cell.length_c   1.000
_cell.angle_alpha   90.00
_cell.angle_beta   90.00
_cell.angle_gamma   90.00
#
_symmetry.space_group_name_H-M   'P 1'
#
loop_
_entity.id
_entity.type
_entity.pdbx_description
1 polymer ?
#
loop_
_entity_poly.entity_id
_entity_poly.type
_entity_poly.pdbx_seq_one_letter_code
_entity_poly.pdbx_strand_id
1 'polypeptide(L)'
;MQAIHHAHPNSVFFSQCLPNEPCITPGTYAFLGAAAALSGIMHMTVSVVVIMFELTGALTYILPTMIVVGVTKAVSELFGKGGIADRMIWFSGFPFLDNKEEHSFGVPVSAVMTNDARP
;
A
#
# COMPACT_ATOMS: atom_id res chain seq x y z
N MET A 1 -15.90 19.24 0.02
CA MET A 1 -16.79 18.35 -0.79
C MET A 1 -18.26 18.63 -0.58
N GLN A 2 -18.77 18.86 0.65
CA GLN A 2 -20.18 19.27 0.88
C GLN A 2 -20.60 20.54 0.10
N ALA A 3 -19.72 21.55 0.02
CA ALA A 3 -19.99 22.77 -0.77
C ALA A 3 -20.15 22.51 -2.27
N ILE A 4 -19.45 21.51 -2.82
CA ILE A 4 -19.48 21.15 -4.25
C ILE A 4 -20.76 20.34 -4.56
N HIS A 5 -21.17 19.48 -3.64
CA HIS A 5 -22.44 18.75 -3.72
C HIS A 5 -23.65 19.72 -3.72
N HIS A 6 -23.62 20.77 -2.89
CA HIS A 6 -24.66 21.81 -2.92
C HIS A 6 -24.66 22.62 -4.22
N ALA A 7 -23.50 22.80 -4.86
CA ALA A 7 -23.39 23.56 -6.10
C ALA A 7 -23.83 22.77 -7.34
N HIS A 8 -23.63 21.44 -7.38
CA HIS A 8 -23.95 20.59 -8.53
C HIS A 8 -24.56 19.23 -8.10
N PRO A 9 -25.83 19.21 -7.63
CA PRO A 9 -26.47 17.99 -7.12
C PRO A 9 -26.76 16.93 -8.20
N ASN A 10 -26.81 17.32 -9.49
CA ASN A 10 -27.16 16.43 -10.61
C ASN A 10 -25.95 15.83 -11.36
N SER A 11 -24.73 15.93 -10.82
CA SER A 11 -23.58 15.28 -11.47
C SER A 11 -23.65 13.76 -11.31
N VAL A 12 -23.23 13.01 -12.33
CA VAL A 12 -23.17 11.53 -12.30
C VAL A 12 -22.40 10.98 -11.10
N PHE A 13 -21.43 11.73 -10.58
CA PHE A 13 -20.66 11.38 -9.37
C PHE A 13 -21.48 11.38 -8.08
N PHE A 14 -22.61 12.09 -8.01
CA PHE A 14 -23.50 12.16 -6.83
C PHE A 14 -24.85 11.45 -7.06
N SER A 15 -25.00 10.72 -8.17
CA SER A 15 -26.26 10.02 -8.52
C SER A 15 -26.63 8.86 -7.58
N GLN A 16 -25.67 8.34 -6.81
CA GLN A 16 -25.87 7.25 -5.84
C GLN A 16 -26.22 7.76 -4.42
N CYS A 17 -26.31 9.08 -4.24
CA CYS A 17 -26.62 9.69 -2.96
C CYS A 17 -28.12 9.53 -2.63
N LEU A 18 -28.46 8.90 -1.50
CA LEU A 18 -29.84 8.89 -1.02
C LEU A 18 -30.24 10.29 -0.51
N PRO A 19 -31.49 10.73 -0.74
CA PRO A 19 -31.95 12.08 -0.40
C PRO A 19 -31.99 12.40 1.11
N ASN A 20 -31.82 11.41 1.99
CA ASN A 20 -31.96 11.55 3.45
C ASN A 20 -30.70 11.19 4.26
N GLU A 21 -29.56 10.91 3.61
CA GLU A 21 -28.32 10.51 4.30
C GLU A 21 -27.13 11.31 3.77
N PRO A 22 -26.16 11.74 4.61
CA PRO A 22 -24.97 12.43 4.15
C PRO A 22 -24.16 11.54 3.20
N CYS A 23 -24.24 11.82 1.90
CA CYS A 23 -23.54 11.06 0.87
C CYS A 23 -22.01 11.13 0.96
N ILE A 24 -21.48 12.15 1.62
CA ILE A 24 -20.04 12.36 1.80
C ILE A 24 -19.74 12.24 3.29
N THR A 25 -19.24 11.07 3.69
CA THR A 25 -18.77 10.83 5.05
C THR A 25 -17.29 11.18 5.14
N PRO A 26 -16.88 12.23 5.87
CA PRO A 26 -15.46 12.61 5.95
C PRO A 26 -14.58 11.50 6.53
N GLY A 27 -15.15 10.61 7.36
CA GLY A 27 -14.46 9.47 7.93
C GLY A 27 -13.92 8.47 6.89
N THR A 28 -14.66 8.22 5.79
CA THR A 28 -14.21 7.27 4.76
C THR A 28 -13.02 7.82 3.98
N TYR A 29 -13.01 9.12 3.69
CA TYR A 29 -11.87 9.79 3.05
C TYR A 29 -10.65 9.87 3.96
N ALA A 30 -10.85 10.14 5.26
CA ALA A 30 -9.76 10.12 6.25
C ALA A 30 -9.13 8.72 6.33
N PHE A 31 -9.95 7.68 6.36
CA PHE A 31 -9.53 6.28 6.34
C PHE A 31 -8.74 5.91 5.07
N LEU A 32 -9.26 6.26 3.89
CA LEU A 32 -8.55 6.03 2.62
C LEU A 32 -7.20 6.77 2.57
N GLY A 33 -7.14 8.00 3.09
CA GLY A 33 -5.90 8.76 3.21
C GLY A 33 -4.88 8.10 4.15
N ALA A 34 -5.34 7.56 5.29
CA ALA A 34 -4.48 6.82 6.21
C ALA A 34 -3.92 5.54 5.58
N ALA A 35 -4.75 4.79 4.86
CA ALA A 35 -4.33 3.60 4.11
C ALA A 35 -3.30 3.93 3.03
N ALA A 36 -3.51 5.03 2.28
CA ALA A 36 -2.55 5.53 1.30
C ALA A 36 -1.20 5.87 1.94
N ALA A 37 -1.19 6.67 3.02
CA ALA A 37 0.04 7.06 3.69
C ALA A 37 0.83 5.85 4.21
N LEU A 38 0.15 4.89 4.85
CA LEU A 38 0.80 3.69 5.37
C LEU A 38 1.38 2.82 4.24
N SER A 39 0.63 2.64 3.16
CA SER A 39 1.12 1.90 1.99
C SER A 39 2.30 2.59 1.30
N GLY A 40 2.27 3.92 1.19
CA GLY A 40 3.34 4.70 0.58
C GLY A 40 4.64 4.67 1.38
N ILE A 41 4.58 4.74 2.71
CA ILE A 41 5.79 4.73 3.57
C ILE A 41 6.39 3.32 3.66
N MET A 42 5.54 2.31 3.82
CA MET A 42 5.99 0.93 4.07
C MET A 42 6.19 0.13 2.78
N HIS A 43 5.70 0.59 1.63
CA HIS A 43 5.64 -0.17 0.37
C HIS A 43 4.93 -1.54 0.52
N MET A 44 4.01 -1.66 1.49
CA MET A 44 3.13 -2.81 1.68
C MET A 44 1.76 -2.50 1.09
N THR A 45 1.17 -3.43 0.34
CA THR A 45 -0.14 -3.23 -0.31
C THR A 45 -1.22 -4.10 0.29
N VAL A 46 -1.17 -5.40 0.02
CA VAL A 46 -2.25 -6.34 0.38
C VAL A 46 -2.44 -6.38 1.91
N SER A 47 -1.34 -6.46 2.67
CA SER A 47 -1.40 -6.49 4.14
C SER A 47 -2.07 -5.25 4.73
N VAL A 48 -1.81 -4.06 4.16
CA VAL A 48 -2.41 -2.81 4.63
C VAL A 48 -3.90 -2.79 4.37
N VAL A 49 -4.33 -3.21 3.17
CA VAL A 49 -5.74 -3.29 2.81
C VAL A 49 -6.49 -4.24 3.76
N VAL A 50 -5.91 -5.40 4.06
CA VAL A 50 -6.50 -6.39 4.96
C VAL A 50 -6.60 -5.84 6.40
N ILE A 51 -5.53 -5.25 6.95
CA ILE A 51 -5.56 -4.66 8.30
C ILE A 51 -6.65 -3.59 8.39
N MET A 52 -6.73 -2.72 7.38
CA MET A 52 -7.71 -1.63 7.37
C MET A 52 -9.15 -2.14 7.20
N PHE A 53 -9.34 -3.21 6.43
CA PHE A 53 -10.62 -3.91 6.32
C PHE A 53 -11.03 -4.53 7.67
N GLU A 54 -10.14 -5.28 8.32
CA GLU A 54 -10.38 -5.90 9.63
C GLU A 54 -10.77 -4.86 10.69
N LEU A 55 -10.08 -3.71 10.70
CA LEU A 55 -10.38 -2.60 11.63
C LEU A 55 -11.74 -1.94 11.36
N THR A 56 -12.20 -1.92 10.11
CA THR A 56 -13.46 -1.25 9.72
C THR A 56 -14.66 -2.19 9.76
N GLY A 57 -14.44 -3.50 9.62
CA GLY A 57 -15.48 -4.53 9.70
C GLY A 57 -16.50 -4.53 8.55
N ALA A 58 -16.22 -3.79 7.45
CA ALA A 58 -17.15 -3.60 6.34
C ALA A 58 -16.52 -3.95 4.99
N LEU A 59 -17.04 -5.01 4.35
CA LEU A 59 -16.54 -5.57 3.07
C LEU A 59 -16.67 -4.59 1.90
N THR A 60 -17.62 -3.66 1.96
CA THR A 60 -17.90 -2.69 0.90
C THR A 60 -16.76 -1.69 0.67
N TYR A 61 -15.86 -1.53 1.64
CA TYR A 61 -14.72 -0.61 1.52
C TYR A 61 -13.45 -1.26 0.96
N ILE A 62 -13.46 -2.56 0.63
CA ILE A 62 -12.29 -3.27 0.07
C ILE A 62 -11.94 -2.77 -1.34
N LEU A 63 -12.93 -2.63 -2.22
CA LEU A 63 -12.66 -2.16 -3.59
C LEU A 63 -12.06 -0.75 -3.65
N PRO A 64 -12.64 0.28 -2.99
CA PRO A 64 -12.05 1.62 -3.03
C PRO A 64 -10.68 1.69 -2.35
N THR A 65 -10.44 0.95 -1.27
CA THR A 65 -9.13 0.91 -0.60
C THR A 65 -8.06 0.28 -1.49
N MET A 66 -8.36 -0.80 -2.23
CA MET A 66 -7.43 -1.39 -3.18
C MET A 66 -7.03 -0.44 -4.31
N ILE A 67 -7.97 0.35 -4.83
CA ILE A 67 -7.69 1.34 -5.88
C ILE A 67 -6.74 2.41 -5.33
N VAL A 68 -7.03 2.96 -4.15
CA VAL A 68 -6.21 4.00 -3.51
C VAL A 68 -4.80 3.50 -3.22
N VAL A 69 -4.68 2.32 -2.62
CA VAL A 69 -3.39 1.68 -2.31
C VAL A 69 -2.63 1.31 -3.58
N GLY A 70 -3.32 0.84 -4.62
CA GLY A 70 -2.73 0.50 -5.91
C GLY A 70 -2.14 1.72 -6.63
N VAL A 71 -2.88 2.82 -6.68
CA VAL A 71 -2.38 4.10 -7.21
C VAL A 71 -1.19 4.60 -6.38
N THR A 72 -1.28 4.51 -5.05
CA THR A 72 -0.18 4.91 -4.17
C THR A 72 1.08 4.10 -4.44
N LYS A 73 0.97 2.76 -4.55
CA LYS A 73 2.10 1.90 -4.91
C LYS A 73 2.69 2.28 -6.27
N ALA A 74 1.86 2.51 -7.28
CA ALA A 74 2.32 2.87 -8.61
C ALA A 74 3.14 4.17 -8.58
N VAL A 75 2.65 5.17 -7.84
CA VAL A 75 3.39 6.43 -7.64
C VAL A 75 4.68 6.17 -6.86
N SER A 76 4.62 5.46 -5.73
CA SER A 76 5.80 5.16 -4.91
C SER A 76 6.90 4.43 -5.69
N GLU A 77 6.52 3.49 -6.56
CA GLU A 77 7.46 2.72 -7.38
C GLU A 77 8.13 3.54 -8.48
N LEU A 78 7.51 4.64 -8.92
CA LEU A 78 8.12 5.63 -9.81
C LEU A 78 9.15 6.52 -9.10
N PHE A 79 8.93 6.83 -7.82
CA PHE A 79 9.82 7.70 -7.04
C PHE A 79 11.01 6.94 -6.42
N GLY A 80 10.90 5.63 -6.21
CA GLY A 80 12.02 4.83 -5.72
C GLY A 80 11.64 3.39 -5.35
N LYS A 81 12.65 2.54 -5.30
CA LYS A 81 12.52 1.15 -4.83
C LYS A 81 12.79 1.10 -3.32
N GLY A 82 11.89 0.42 -2.59
CA GLY A 82 12.02 0.12 -1.17
C GLY A 82 11.23 1.05 -0.24
N GLY A 83 10.61 0.47 0.79
CA GLY A 83 9.95 1.21 1.87
C GLY A 83 10.92 1.61 2.98
N ILE A 84 10.42 2.32 4.00
CA ILE A 84 11.25 2.79 5.12
C ILE A 84 11.94 1.65 5.88
N ALA A 85 11.26 0.49 6.00
CA ALA A 85 11.81 -0.68 6.68
C ALA A 85 13.04 -1.24 5.95
N ASP A 86 12.99 -1.28 4.61
CA ASP A 86 14.08 -1.72 3.75
C ASP A 86 15.31 -0.80 3.89
N ARG A 87 15.07 0.52 3.89
CA ARG A 87 16.12 1.52 4.11
C ARG A 87 16.78 1.40 5.48
N MET A 88 16.01 1.06 6.52
CA MET A 88 16.54 0.88 7.86
C MET A 88 17.39 -0.40 7.99
N ILE A 89 17.02 -1.47 7.30
CA ILE A 89 17.80 -2.70 7.22
C ILE A 89 19.14 -2.41 6.55
N TRP A 90 19.13 -1.68 5.42
CA TRP A 90 20.33 -1.30 4.71
C TRP A 90 21.25 -0.40 5.55
N PHE A 91 20.68 0.60 6.25
CA PHE A 91 21.43 1.48 7.13
C PHE A 91 22.07 0.74 8.31
N SER A 92 21.42 -0.32 8.80
CA SER A 92 21.94 -1.14 9.90
C SER A 92 23.00 -2.16 9.46
N GLY A 93 23.26 -2.29 8.15
CA GLY A 93 24.26 -3.20 7.60
C GLY A 93 23.88 -4.69 7.70
N PHE A 94 22.60 -5.02 7.86
CA PHE A 94 22.18 -6.41 7.91
C PHE A 94 22.19 -7.03 6.51
N PRO A 95 22.73 -8.26 6.34
CA PRO A 95 22.64 -8.98 5.08
C PRO A 95 21.19 -9.40 4.82
N PHE A 96 20.49 -8.64 3.98
CA PHE A 96 19.12 -8.92 3.56
C PHE A 96 19.10 -9.52 2.15
N LEU A 97 18.40 -10.64 2.00
CA LEU A 97 18.22 -11.32 0.73
C LEU A 97 16.84 -10.96 0.18
N ASP A 98 16.79 -9.97 -0.71
CA ASP A 98 15.52 -9.54 -1.31
C ASP A 98 15.10 -10.50 -2.43
N ASN A 99 13.94 -11.13 -2.28
CA ASN A 99 13.34 -11.99 -3.32
C ASN A 99 12.89 -11.20 -4.58
N LYS A 100 12.85 -9.87 -4.52
CA LYS A 100 12.49 -9.01 -5.66
C LYS A 100 13.69 -8.64 -6.53
N GLU A 101 14.92 -8.84 -6.04
CA GLU A 101 16.11 -8.58 -6.83
C GLU A 101 16.40 -9.77 -7.75
N GLU A 102 16.91 -9.46 -8.95
CA GLU A 102 17.23 -10.43 -9.97
C GLU A 102 18.44 -11.27 -9.50
N HIS A 103 18.16 -12.31 -8.73
CA HIS A 103 19.19 -13.26 -8.31
C HIS A 103 19.76 -13.90 -9.56
N SER A 104 21.07 -13.75 -9.78
CA SER A 104 21.75 -14.49 -10.83
C SER A 104 21.75 -15.97 -10.44
N PHE A 105 20.73 -16.73 -10.89
CA PHE A 105 20.58 -18.16 -10.66
C PHE A 105 21.67 -19.03 -11.33
N GLY A 106 22.71 -18.41 -11.89
CA GLY A 106 23.81 -19.06 -12.61
C GLY A 106 25.08 -19.29 -11.79
N VAL A 107 25.14 -18.86 -10.52
CA VAL A 107 26.32 -19.12 -9.67
C VAL A 107 26.21 -20.51 -9.04
N PRO A 108 27.19 -21.42 -9.27
CA PRO A 108 27.18 -22.72 -8.62
C PRO A 108 27.34 -22.54 -7.10
N VAL A 109 26.62 -23.36 -6.33
CA VAL A 109 26.65 -23.33 -4.85
C VAL A 109 28.09 -23.45 -4.32
N SER A 110 28.96 -24.13 -5.06
CA SER A 110 30.39 -24.26 -4.73
C SER A 110 31.15 -22.94 -4.64
N ALA A 111 30.69 -21.89 -5.32
CA ALA A 111 31.31 -20.57 -5.29
C ALA A 111 30.86 -19.72 -4.08
N VAL A 112 29.73 -20.07 -3.47
CA VAL A 112 29.11 -19.30 -2.37
C VAL A 112 29.31 -20.00 -1.02
N MET A 113 29.40 -21.34 -1.01
CA MET A 113 29.64 -22.11 0.21
C MET A 113 31.03 -21.83 0.79
N THR A 114 31.13 -21.74 2.12
CA THR A 114 32.43 -21.73 2.78
C THR A 114 33.10 -23.10 2.66
N ASN A 115 34.40 -23.11 2.34
CA ASN A 115 35.17 -24.35 2.19
C ASN A 115 35.76 -24.84 3.52
N ASP A 116 35.66 -24.03 4.58
CA ASP A 116 36.11 -24.39 5.93
C ASP A 116 35.03 -25.18 6.67
N ALA A 117 34.99 -26.49 6.45
CA ALA A 117 34.35 -27.43 7.37
C ALA A 117 35.28 -27.62 8.58
N ARG A 118 35.31 -26.64 9.49
CA ARG A 118 35.99 -26.83 10.78
C ARG A 118 35.24 -27.96 11.53
N PRO A 119 35.95 -29.01 12.01
CA PRO A 119 35.34 -30.12 12.74
C PRO A 119 34.73 -29.70 14.08
#